data_AF-A0A937MRF2-F1
#
_entry.id   AF-A0A937MRF2-F1
#
_cell.length_a   1.000
_cell.length_b   1.000
_cell.length_c   1.000
_cell.angle_alpha   90.00
_cell.angle_beta   90.00
_cell.angle_gamma   90.00
#
_symmetry.space_group_name_H-M   'P 1'
#
loop_
_entity.id
_entity.type
_entity.pdbx_description
1 polymer ?
#
loop_
_entity_poly.entity_id
_entity_poly.type
_entity_poly.pdbx_seq_one_letter_code
_entity_poly.pdbx_strand_id
1 'polypeptide(L)'
;RDCLDGSGSTELEGKIFHREEILDTVQKEIFLFLSRLVSGQVPHDVTHQANIQMRLADEYESLSDYIVNVLKAVKKMEQTGLKLDEPALEKLLTLHDRVAAYIVKVDAYVKDGNAELLTWATAEGTAIAKLMKEIRAKHLTRLQNEEVSPYFSLAYTDMLNYYRRMKDHALNIAEVIAGEK
;
A
#
# COMPACT_ATOMS: atom_id res chain seq x y z
N ARG A 1 -9.41 5.06 -6.94
CA ARG A 1 -10.87 5.11 -6.76
C ARG A 1 -11.60 4.63 -8.01
N ASP A 2 -11.43 5.33 -9.13
CA ASP A 2 -12.13 5.05 -10.40
C ASP A 2 -11.97 3.61 -10.92
N CYS A 3 -10.77 3.01 -10.80
CA CYS A 3 -10.60 1.61 -11.18
C CYS A 3 -11.41 0.64 -10.31
N LEU A 4 -11.70 0.97 -9.04
CA LEU A 4 -12.44 0.08 -8.13
C LEU A 4 -13.95 0.12 -8.36
N ASP A 5 -14.49 1.29 -8.70
CA ASP A 5 -15.92 1.48 -8.96
C ASP A 5 -16.31 1.20 -10.43
N GLY A 6 -15.34 0.81 -11.26
CA GLY A 6 -15.54 0.46 -12.66
C GLY A 6 -15.65 1.66 -13.61
N SER A 7 -15.41 2.89 -13.13
CA SER A 7 -15.36 4.09 -13.99
C SER A 7 -13.97 4.37 -14.58
N GLY A 8 -12.94 3.62 -14.17
CA GLY A 8 -11.57 3.76 -14.64
C GLY A 8 -11.39 3.40 -16.12
N SER A 9 -10.59 4.18 -16.83
CA SER A 9 -10.23 3.91 -18.23
C SER A 9 -9.02 2.98 -18.33
N THR A 10 -8.90 2.24 -19.45
CA THR A 10 -7.70 1.43 -19.75
C THR A 10 -6.41 2.26 -19.76
N GLU A 11 -6.50 3.54 -20.11
CA GLU A 11 -5.36 4.47 -20.03
C GLU A 11 -4.94 4.72 -18.57
N LEU A 12 -5.90 4.91 -17.66
CA LEU A 12 -5.63 5.08 -16.24
C LEU A 12 -4.99 3.83 -15.63
N GLU A 13 -5.54 2.66 -15.96
CA GLU A 13 -4.96 1.37 -15.55
C GLU A 13 -3.52 1.20 -16.06
N GLY A 14 -3.28 1.50 -17.34
CA GLY A 14 -1.96 1.44 -17.95
C GLY A 14 -0.96 2.38 -17.27
N LYS A 15 -1.40 3.57 -16.85
CA LYS A 15 -0.57 4.50 -16.07
C LYS A 15 -0.19 3.94 -14.70
N ILE A 16 -1.07 3.18 -14.05
CA ILE A 16 -0.77 2.56 -12.74
C ILE A 16 0.32 1.51 -12.90
N PHE A 17 0.20 0.60 -13.88
CA PHE A 17 1.23 -0.41 -14.16
C PHE A 17 2.57 0.25 -14.52
N HIS A 18 2.55 1.22 -15.44
CA HIS A 18 3.77 1.89 -15.87
C HIS A 18 4.48 2.64 -14.73
N ARG A 19 3.74 3.21 -13.78
CA ARG A 19 4.33 3.88 -12.61
C ARG A 19 5.00 2.91 -11.64
N GLU A 20 4.47 1.71 -11.50
CA GLU A 20 5.11 0.67 -10.69
C GLU A 20 6.42 0.20 -11.34
N GLU A 21 6.44 -0.02 -12.66
CA GLU A 21 7.68 -0.36 -13.39
C GLU A 21 8.76 0.72 -13.23
N ILE A 22 8.35 1.99 -13.22
CA ILE A 22 9.25 3.12 -12.94
C ILE A 22 9.79 3.04 -11.51
N LEU A 23 8.94 2.77 -10.51
CA LEU A 23 9.40 2.70 -9.11
C LEU A 23 10.32 1.50 -8.87
N ASP A 24 10.05 0.34 -9.46
CA ASP A 24 10.96 -0.82 -9.45
C ASP A 24 12.32 -0.46 -10.07
N THR A 25 12.33 0.26 -11.19
CA THR A 25 13.57 0.73 -11.83
C THR A 25 14.33 1.71 -10.93
N VAL A 26 13.64 2.70 -10.35
CA VAL A 26 14.23 3.69 -9.45
C VAL A 26 14.81 3.02 -8.20
N GLN A 27 14.08 2.06 -7.61
CA GLN A 27 14.55 1.28 -6.46
C GLN A 27 15.87 0.57 -6.81
N LYS A 28 15.93 -0.14 -7.95
CA LYS A 28 17.14 -0.81 -8.41
C LYS A 28 18.32 0.14 -8.61
N GLU A 29 18.09 1.30 -9.22
CA GLU A 29 19.13 2.30 -9.43
C GLU A 29 19.67 2.87 -8.10
N ILE A 30 18.78 3.18 -7.15
CA ILE A 30 19.16 3.61 -5.80
C ILE A 30 20.00 2.54 -5.11
N PHE A 31 19.54 1.29 -5.13
CA PHE A 31 20.25 0.17 -4.51
C PHE A 31 21.64 -0.04 -5.12
N LEU A 32 21.76 0.00 -6.44
CA LEU A 32 23.04 -0.15 -7.14
C LEU A 32 24.01 0.99 -6.82
N PHE A 33 23.54 2.23 -6.83
CA PHE A 33 24.35 3.40 -6.51
C PHE A 33 24.85 3.34 -5.06
N LEU A 34 23.94 3.16 -4.11
CA LEU A 34 24.28 3.16 -2.69
C LEU A 34 25.14 1.95 -2.31
N SER A 35 24.92 0.77 -2.90
CA SER A 35 25.76 -0.42 -2.66
C SER A 35 27.20 -0.20 -3.13
N ARG A 36 27.38 0.47 -4.27
CA ARG A 36 28.71 0.86 -4.75
C ARG A 36 29.36 1.90 -3.85
N LEU A 37 28.58 2.85 -3.34
CA LEU A 37 29.08 3.87 -2.43
C LEU A 37 29.60 3.25 -1.12
N VAL A 38 28.79 2.39 -0.48
CA VAL A 38 29.15 1.80 0.83
C VAL A 38 30.19 0.69 0.75
N SER A 39 30.46 0.14 -0.43
CA SER A 39 31.56 -0.82 -0.63
C SER A 39 32.94 -0.15 -0.70
N GLY A 40 33.00 1.18 -0.82
CA GLY A 40 34.20 1.97 -0.62
C GLY A 40 34.52 2.22 0.86
N GLN A 41 35.68 2.80 1.14
CA GLN A 41 35.99 3.33 2.48
C GLN A 41 35.26 4.67 2.68
N VAL A 42 33.99 4.59 3.11
CA VAL A 42 33.19 5.77 3.45
C VAL A 42 33.03 5.91 4.97
N PRO A 43 32.82 7.14 5.47
CA PRO A 43 32.48 7.37 6.86
C PRO A 43 31.22 6.59 7.32
N HIS A 44 31.17 6.26 8.62
CA HIS A 44 30.08 5.46 9.19
C HIS A 44 28.70 6.13 9.06
N ASP A 45 28.64 7.45 9.22
CA ASP A 45 27.43 8.25 9.01
C ASP A 45 26.92 8.17 7.56
N VAL A 46 27.81 8.16 6.58
CA VAL A 46 27.46 7.97 5.17
C VAL A 46 26.87 6.57 4.93
N THR A 47 27.49 5.53 5.49
CA THR A 47 26.96 4.15 5.41
C THR A 47 25.58 4.05 6.08
N HIS A 48 25.40 4.70 7.22
CA HIS A 48 24.13 4.71 7.93
C HIS A 48 23.03 5.38 7.11
N GLN A 49 23.30 6.56 6.53
CA GLN A 49 22.36 7.27 5.66
C GLN A 49 22.04 6.46 4.40
N ALA A 50 23.03 5.82 3.78
CA ALA A 50 22.81 4.95 2.62
C ALA A 50 21.84 3.80 2.94
N ASN A 51 21.99 3.15 4.10
CA ASN A 51 21.08 2.08 4.52
C ASN A 51 19.64 2.59 4.74
N ILE A 52 19.46 3.78 5.31
CA ILE A 52 18.14 4.42 5.46
C ILE A 52 17.50 4.64 4.09
N GLN A 53 18.24 5.21 3.14
CA GLN A 53 17.73 5.49 1.78
C GLN A 53 17.38 4.20 1.02
N MET A 54 18.18 3.14 1.15
CA MET A 54 17.84 1.82 0.59
C MET A 54 16.54 1.27 1.16
N ARG A 55 16.34 1.34 2.49
CA ARG A 55 15.10 0.91 3.13
C ARG A 55 13.91 1.72 2.65
N LEU A 56 14.02 3.04 2.59
CA LEU A 56 12.94 3.89 2.09
C LEU A 56 12.57 3.55 0.66
N ALA A 57 13.56 3.34 -0.22
CA ALA A 57 13.31 2.95 -1.61
C ALA A 57 12.53 1.62 -1.70
N ASP A 58 12.90 0.64 -0.89
CA ASP A 58 12.19 -0.66 -0.79
C ASP A 58 10.74 -0.51 -0.32
N GLU A 59 10.49 0.30 0.71
CA GLU A 59 9.15 0.51 1.24
C GLU A 59 8.23 1.26 0.24
N TYR A 60 8.77 2.23 -0.51
CA TYR A 60 8.01 2.94 -1.55
C TYR A 60 7.70 2.05 -2.76
N GLU A 61 8.64 1.19 -3.17
CA GLU A 61 8.41 0.22 -4.24
C GLU A 61 7.37 -0.82 -3.83
N SER A 62 7.48 -1.35 -2.59
CA SER A 62 6.50 -2.27 -2.04
C SER A 62 5.10 -1.65 -1.97
N LEU A 63 4.99 -0.35 -1.66
CA LEU A 63 3.72 0.38 -1.75
C LEU A 63 3.12 0.35 -3.16
N SER A 64 3.91 0.63 -4.21
CA SER A 64 3.41 0.56 -5.59
C SER A 64 2.97 -0.84 -6.00
N ASP A 65 3.71 -1.86 -5.59
CA ASP A 65 3.38 -3.26 -5.85
C ASP A 65 2.00 -3.63 -5.33
N TYR A 66 1.68 -3.21 -4.09
CA TYR A 66 0.37 -3.48 -3.51
C TYR A 66 -0.76 -2.66 -4.16
N ILE A 67 -0.48 -1.45 -4.66
CA ILE A 67 -1.44 -0.69 -5.47
C ILE A 67 -1.76 -1.46 -6.75
N VAL A 68 -0.74 -1.96 -7.44
CA VAL A 68 -0.90 -2.79 -8.64
C VAL A 68 -1.63 -4.10 -8.32
N ASN A 69 -1.36 -4.73 -7.18
CA ASN A 69 -2.04 -5.96 -6.77
C ASN A 69 -3.54 -5.76 -6.56
N VAL A 70 -3.97 -4.60 -6.03
CA VAL A 70 -5.39 -4.24 -5.97
C VAL A 70 -5.99 -4.14 -7.38
N LEU A 71 -5.32 -3.46 -8.31
CA LEU A 71 -5.78 -3.36 -9.69
C LEU A 71 -5.86 -4.73 -10.37
N LYS A 72 -4.84 -5.57 -10.22
CA LYS A 72 -4.82 -6.95 -10.73
C LYS A 72 -5.99 -7.77 -10.16
N ALA A 73 -6.33 -7.60 -8.88
CA ALA A 73 -7.47 -8.27 -8.27
C ALA A 73 -8.81 -7.82 -8.85
N VAL A 74 -9.01 -6.52 -9.05
CA VAL A 74 -10.21 -5.98 -9.72
C VAL A 74 -10.36 -6.57 -11.12
N LYS A 75 -9.30 -6.49 -11.94
CA LYS A 75 -9.32 -7.02 -13.31
C LYS A 75 -9.58 -8.53 -13.35
N LYS A 76 -9.04 -9.29 -12.39
CA LYS A 76 -9.30 -10.73 -12.28
C LYS A 76 -10.77 -11.02 -11.94
N MET A 77 -11.40 -10.22 -11.08
CA MET A 77 -12.83 -10.33 -10.81
C MET A 77 -13.64 -10.08 -12.09
N GLU A 78 -13.35 -9.01 -12.81
CA GLU A 78 -14.03 -8.69 -14.08
C GLU A 78 -13.91 -9.82 -15.12
N GLN A 79 -12.70 -10.35 -15.31
CA GLN A 79 -12.43 -11.46 -16.23
C GLN A 79 -13.16 -12.75 -15.86
N THR A 80 -13.46 -12.95 -14.57
CA THR A 80 -14.20 -14.11 -14.06
C THR A 80 -15.70 -13.86 -13.94
N GLY A 81 -16.19 -12.70 -14.42
CA GLY A 81 -17.60 -12.31 -14.34
C GLY A 81 -18.06 -11.97 -12.92
N LEU A 82 -17.14 -11.85 -11.97
CA LEU A 82 -17.41 -11.41 -10.61
C LEU A 82 -17.36 -9.89 -10.55
N LYS A 83 -18.28 -9.29 -9.79
CA LYS A 83 -18.28 -7.85 -9.52
C LYS A 83 -18.41 -7.63 -8.03
N LEU A 84 -17.76 -6.58 -7.52
CA LEU A 84 -18.03 -6.08 -6.19
C LEU A 84 -19.50 -5.64 -6.13
N ASP A 85 -20.26 -6.24 -5.22
CA ASP A 85 -21.59 -5.73 -4.91
C ASP A 85 -21.49 -4.37 -4.19
N GLU A 86 -22.59 -3.64 -4.20
CA GLU A 86 -22.64 -2.28 -3.64
C GLU A 86 -22.19 -2.22 -2.16
N PRO A 87 -22.61 -3.13 -1.26
CA PRO A 87 -22.12 -3.12 0.12
C PRO A 87 -20.61 -3.36 0.25
N ALA A 88 -20.04 -4.31 -0.51
CA ALA A 88 -18.61 -4.58 -0.48
C ALA A 88 -17.81 -3.42 -1.09
N LEU A 89 -18.29 -2.87 -2.21
CA LEU A 89 -17.66 -1.75 -2.89
C LEU A 89 -17.60 -0.52 -1.97
N GLU A 90 -18.71 -0.15 -1.32
CA GLU A 90 -18.76 1.00 -0.41
C GLU A 90 -17.74 0.88 0.74
N LYS A 91 -17.65 -0.31 1.35
CA LYS A 91 -16.69 -0.57 2.44
C LYS A 91 -15.25 -0.59 1.94
N LEU A 92 -15.00 -1.16 0.76
CA LEU A 92 -13.68 -1.16 0.15
C LEU A 92 -13.23 0.26 -0.24
N LEU A 93 -14.13 1.08 -0.78
CA LEU A 93 -13.87 2.48 -1.10
C LEU A 93 -13.59 3.30 0.17
N THR A 94 -14.34 3.07 1.24
CA THR A 94 -14.07 3.71 2.55
C THR A 94 -12.67 3.37 3.05
N LEU A 95 -12.25 2.10 2.93
CA LEU A 95 -10.89 1.68 3.30
C LEU A 95 -9.83 2.29 2.36
N HIS A 96 -10.10 2.27 1.05
CA HIS A 96 -9.22 2.85 0.03
C HIS A 96 -8.94 4.32 0.32
N ASP A 97 -9.99 5.13 0.49
CA ASP A 97 -9.87 6.57 0.70
C ASP A 97 -9.07 6.86 1.98
N ARG A 98 -9.28 6.07 3.05
CA ARG A 98 -8.55 6.21 4.31
C ARG A 98 -7.08 5.81 4.20
N VAL A 99 -6.76 4.70 3.55
CA VAL A 99 -5.38 4.25 3.34
C VAL A 99 -4.63 5.19 2.40
N ALA A 100 -5.28 5.69 1.34
CA ALA A 100 -4.69 6.66 0.43
C ALA A 100 -4.36 7.97 1.16
N ALA A 101 -5.30 8.51 1.95
CA ALA A 101 -5.05 9.69 2.78
C ALA A 101 -3.92 9.48 3.80
N TYR A 102 -3.84 8.28 4.37
CA TYR A 102 -2.76 7.91 5.29
C TYR A 102 -1.39 7.96 4.62
N ILE A 103 -1.22 7.30 3.47
CA ILE A 103 0.03 7.28 2.71
C ILE A 103 0.45 8.70 2.30
N VAL A 104 -0.48 9.49 1.75
CA VAL A 104 -0.21 10.87 1.34
C VAL A 104 0.28 11.72 2.51
N LYS A 105 -0.33 11.54 3.69
CA LYS A 105 0.05 12.31 4.88
C LYS A 105 1.36 11.83 5.50
N VAL A 106 1.68 10.53 5.45
CA VAL A 106 3.02 10.01 5.79
C VAL A 106 4.06 10.69 4.90
N ASP A 107 3.90 10.65 3.58
CA ASP A 107 4.85 11.26 2.63
C ASP A 107 5.02 12.77 2.85
N ALA A 108 3.93 13.50 3.12
CA ALA A 108 3.99 14.91 3.47
C ALA A 108 4.82 15.16 4.75
N TYR A 109 4.57 14.38 5.80
CA TYR A 109 5.31 14.50 7.06
C TYR A 109 6.79 14.14 6.92
N VAL A 110 7.14 13.17 6.06
CA VAL A 110 8.54 12.85 5.72
C VAL A 110 9.21 14.06 5.07
N LYS A 111 8.55 14.70 4.10
CA LYS A 111 9.07 15.89 3.40
C LYS A 111 9.23 17.09 4.32
N ASP A 112 8.31 17.27 5.25
CA ASP A 112 8.32 18.38 6.20
C ASP A 112 9.25 18.15 7.39
N GLY A 113 9.82 16.95 7.55
CA GLY A 113 10.61 16.57 8.72
C GLY A 113 9.79 16.64 10.02
N ASN A 114 8.51 16.30 9.95
CA ASN A 114 7.58 16.48 11.06
C ASN A 114 7.88 15.50 12.20
N ALA A 115 8.22 16.04 13.38
CA ALA A 115 8.54 15.25 14.58
C ALA A 115 7.38 14.38 15.08
N GLU A 116 6.12 14.71 14.75
CA GLU A 116 4.95 13.92 15.12
C GLU A 116 4.67 12.74 14.19
N LEU A 117 5.51 12.54 13.15
CA LEU A 117 5.29 11.54 12.11
C LEU A 117 4.98 10.15 12.66
N LEU A 118 5.88 9.60 13.48
CA LEU A 118 5.74 8.25 14.00
C LEU A 118 4.53 8.10 14.92
N THR A 119 4.30 9.06 15.82
CA THR A 119 3.17 9.04 16.75
C THR A 119 1.84 9.07 16.00
N TRP A 120 1.70 9.99 15.03
CA TRP A 120 0.50 10.08 14.21
C TRP A 120 0.33 8.85 13.32
N ALA A 121 1.40 8.38 12.67
CA ALA A 121 1.36 7.24 11.77
C ALA A 121 0.93 5.95 12.51
N THR A 122 1.41 5.76 13.73
CA THR A 122 1.05 4.62 14.60
C THR A 122 -0.42 4.68 15.00
N ALA A 123 -0.89 5.85 15.45
CA ALA A 123 -2.28 6.03 15.88
C ALA A 123 -3.27 5.82 14.71
N GLU A 124 -3.01 6.45 13.57
CA GLU A 124 -3.88 6.33 12.39
C GLU A 124 -3.80 4.92 11.78
N GLY A 125 -2.61 4.31 11.74
CA GLY A 125 -2.44 2.92 11.31
C GLY A 125 -3.25 1.94 12.18
N THR A 126 -3.28 2.16 13.50
CA THR A 126 -4.12 1.36 14.42
C THR A 126 -5.61 1.55 14.12
N ALA A 127 -6.04 2.78 13.83
CA ALA A 127 -7.42 3.05 13.48
C ALA A 127 -7.83 2.41 12.15
N ILE A 128 -6.95 2.41 11.14
CA ILE A 128 -7.14 1.69 9.87
C ILE A 128 -7.20 0.18 10.10
N ALA A 129 -6.33 -0.38 10.94
CA ALA A 129 -6.37 -1.80 11.30
C ALA A 129 -7.70 -2.21 11.95
N LYS A 130 -8.25 -1.36 12.83
CA LYS A 130 -9.58 -1.56 13.42
C LYS A 130 -10.67 -1.54 12.35
N LEU A 131 -10.66 -0.55 11.44
CA LEU A 131 -11.61 -0.47 10.32
C LEU A 131 -11.55 -1.74 9.45
N MET A 132 -10.36 -2.22 9.10
CA MET A 132 -10.20 -3.46 8.32
C MET A 132 -10.77 -4.68 9.04
N LYS A 133 -10.58 -4.77 10.37
CA LYS A 133 -11.14 -5.86 11.18
C LYS A 133 -12.66 -5.83 11.16
N GLU A 134 -13.27 -4.65 11.26
CA GLU A 134 -14.72 -4.48 11.20
C GLU A 134 -15.28 -4.85 9.82
N ILE A 135 -14.64 -4.40 8.74
CA ILE A 135 -15.03 -4.75 7.36
C ILE A 135 -14.93 -6.26 7.16
N ARG A 136 -13.83 -6.89 7.61
CA ARG A 136 -13.62 -8.33 7.48
C ARG A 136 -14.64 -9.14 8.28
N ALA A 137 -14.99 -8.70 9.49
CA ALA A 137 -15.99 -9.37 10.32
C ALA A 137 -17.37 -9.34 9.65
N LYS A 138 -17.79 -8.18 9.14
CA LYS A 138 -19.05 -8.03 8.39
C LYS A 138 -19.07 -8.94 7.15
N HIS A 139 -17.99 -8.93 6.36
CA HIS A 139 -17.86 -9.79 5.18
C HIS A 139 -17.93 -11.29 5.52
N LEU A 140 -17.32 -11.71 6.64
CA LEU A 140 -17.41 -13.10 7.09
C LEU A 140 -18.84 -13.51 7.44
N THR A 141 -19.62 -12.62 8.07
CA THR A 141 -21.05 -12.86 8.31
C THR A 141 -21.82 -13.04 7.00
N ARG A 142 -21.55 -12.20 5.99
CA ARG A 142 -22.16 -12.35 4.66
C ARG A 142 -21.84 -13.70 4.01
N LEU A 143 -20.58 -14.15 4.13
CA LEU A 143 -20.17 -15.47 3.65
C LEU A 143 -20.88 -16.60 4.40
N GLN A 144 -21.02 -16.50 5.72
CA GLN A 144 -21.71 -17.50 6.55
C GLN A 144 -23.20 -17.60 6.23
N ASN A 145 -23.82 -16.48 5.86
CA ASN A 145 -25.20 -16.41 5.43
C ASN A 145 -25.40 -16.80 3.95
N GLU A 146 -24.35 -17.25 3.26
CA GLU A 146 -24.36 -17.59 1.83
C GLU A 146 -24.75 -16.41 0.90
N GLU A 147 -24.62 -15.17 1.38
CA GLU A 147 -24.91 -13.95 0.60
C GLU A 147 -23.84 -13.65 -0.47
N VAL A 148 -22.65 -14.23 -0.31
CA VAL A 148 -21.50 -14.09 -1.23
C VAL A 148 -20.86 -15.43 -1.49
N SER A 149 -20.31 -15.63 -2.69
CA SER A 149 -19.64 -16.88 -3.04
C SER A 149 -18.25 -17.00 -2.38
N PRO A 150 -17.72 -18.22 -2.19
CA PRO A 150 -16.34 -18.41 -1.71
C PRO A 150 -15.29 -17.73 -2.60
N TYR A 151 -15.48 -17.73 -3.93
CA TYR A 151 -14.58 -17.08 -4.88
C TYR A 151 -14.60 -15.55 -4.74
N PHE A 152 -15.78 -14.95 -4.58
CA PHE A 152 -15.90 -13.53 -4.27
C PHE A 152 -15.19 -13.22 -2.96
N SER A 153 -15.41 -14.05 -1.93
CA SER A 153 -14.82 -13.84 -0.62
C SER A 153 -13.30 -13.88 -0.64
N LEU A 154 -12.71 -14.83 -1.37
CA LEU A 154 -11.26 -14.92 -1.55
C LEU A 154 -10.70 -13.62 -2.14
N ALA A 155 -11.23 -13.18 -3.28
CA ALA A 155 -10.79 -11.96 -3.95
C ALA A 155 -10.95 -10.71 -3.06
N TYR A 156 -12.07 -10.61 -2.35
CA TYR A 156 -12.31 -9.51 -1.41
C TYR A 156 -11.31 -9.51 -0.27
N THR A 157 -11.03 -10.67 0.33
CA THR A 157 -10.05 -10.78 1.42
C THR A 157 -8.61 -10.53 0.99
N ASP A 158 -8.26 -10.88 -0.26
CA ASP A 158 -6.97 -10.55 -0.86
C ASP A 158 -6.80 -9.04 -0.99
N MET A 159 -7.83 -8.34 -1.50
CA MET A 159 -7.82 -6.87 -1.59
C MET A 159 -7.67 -6.21 -0.21
N LEU A 160 -8.40 -6.68 0.82
CA LEU A 160 -8.24 -6.17 2.19
C LEU A 160 -6.80 -6.39 2.71
N ASN A 161 -6.17 -7.51 2.36
CA ASN A 161 -4.80 -7.79 2.73
C ASN A 161 -3.80 -6.87 2.00
N TYR A 162 -4.04 -6.53 0.74
CA TYR A 162 -3.21 -5.56 0.02
C TYR A 162 -3.28 -4.16 0.66
N TYR A 163 -4.47 -3.70 1.07
CA TYR A 163 -4.60 -2.44 1.83
C TYR A 163 -3.90 -2.48 3.18
N ARG A 164 -3.95 -3.60 3.89
CA ARG A 164 -3.19 -3.78 5.13
C ARG A 164 -1.70 -3.63 4.87
N ARG A 165 -1.19 -4.30 3.83
CA ARG A 165 0.22 -4.23 3.45
C ARG A 165 0.64 -2.81 3.10
N MET A 166 -0.16 -2.09 2.31
CA MET A 166 0.11 -0.67 2.04
C MET A 166 0.22 0.17 3.33
N LYS A 167 -0.72 -0.01 4.27
CA LYS A 167 -0.65 0.65 5.57
C LYS A 167 0.58 0.22 6.39
N ASP A 168 1.02 -1.03 6.28
CA ASP A 168 2.23 -1.52 6.97
C ASP A 168 3.50 -0.87 6.40
N HIS A 169 3.65 -0.82 5.08
CA HIS A 169 4.80 -0.18 4.43
C HIS A 169 4.86 1.34 4.70
N ALA A 170 3.71 2.02 4.70
CA ALA A 170 3.67 3.43 5.09
C ALA A 170 4.04 3.66 6.58
N LEU A 171 3.74 2.72 7.47
CA LEU A 171 4.21 2.78 8.85
C LEU A 171 5.73 2.51 8.95
N ASN A 172 6.25 1.55 8.20
CA ASN A 172 7.69 1.28 8.15
C ASN A 172 8.47 2.52 7.67
N ILE A 173 7.96 3.28 6.70
CA ILE A 173 8.56 4.57 6.30
C ILE A 173 8.69 5.52 7.49
N ALA A 174 7.64 5.64 8.30
CA ALA A 174 7.66 6.48 9.50
C ALA A 174 8.68 5.98 10.54
N GLU A 175 8.76 4.67 10.76
CA GLU A 175 9.70 4.02 11.68
C GLU A 175 11.17 4.19 11.24
N VAL A 176 11.45 4.07 9.94
CA VAL A 176 12.79 4.28 9.35
C VAL A 176 13.24 5.72 9.54
N ILE A 177 12.35 6.70 9.31
CA ILE A 177 12.66 8.13 9.52
C ILE A 177 12.88 8.45 11.00
N ALA A 178 12.15 7.81 11.90
CA ALA A 178 12.32 7.97 13.34
C ALA A 178 13.56 7.24 13.91
N GLY A 179 14.21 6.38 13.12
CA GLY A 179 15.36 5.59 13.55
C GLY A 179 15.00 4.35 14.37
N GLU A 180 13.77 3.86 14.29
CA GLU A 180 13.31 2.64 14.98
C GLU A 180 13.56 1.35 14.16
N LYS A 181 13.87 1.47 12.86
CA LYS A 181 14.18 0.35 11.94
C LYS A 181 15.30 0.67 10.95
#